data_AF-A0A741EAV8-F1
#
_entry.id   AF-A0A741EAV8-F1
#
_cell.length_a   1.000
_cell.length_b   1.000
_cell.length_c   1.000
_cell.angle_alpha   90.00
_cell.angle_beta   90.00
_cell.angle_gamma   90.00
#
_symmetry.space_group_name_H-M   'P 1'
#
loop_
_entity.id
_entity.type
_entity.pdbx_description
1 polymer ?
#
loop_
_entity_poly.entity_id
_entity_poly.type
_entity_poly.pdbx_seq_one_letter_code
_entity_poly.pdbx_strand_id
1 'polypeptide(L)' 'MYTPLNWTTTQRHVAFASFTSWMLDAFDFFILVFVLSDLAEWFHASVSDVSIAIMLTLAVRPLGALLFGRMA' A
#
# COMPACT_ATOMS: atom_id res chain seq x y z
N MET A 1 26.81 -11.18 -25.15
CA MET A 1 27.55 -11.12 -23.87
C MET A 1 26.59 -10.48 -22.87
N TYR A 2 25.98 -11.29 -21.99
CA TYR A 2 25.02 -10.78 -21.00
C TYR A 2 25.78 -9.92 -19.99
N THR A 3 25.61 -8.60 -20.05
CA THR A 3 26.08 -7.70 -19.00
C THR A 3 25.23 -7.97 -17.76
N PRO A 4 25.77 -8.56 -16.67
CA PRO A 4 25.04 -8.58 -15.41
C PRO A 4 24.74 -7.13 -15.04
N LEU A 5 23.50 -6.84 -14.66
CA LEU A 5 22.97 -5.49 -14.49
C LEU A 5 23.95 -4.61 -13.68
N ASN A 6 24.66 -3.70 -14.36
CA ASN A 6 25.54 -2.71 -13.72
C ASN A 6 24.68 -1.58 -13.13
N TRP A 7 23.93 -1.88 -12.07
CA TRP A 7 23.11 -0.89 -11.38
C TRP A 7 23.98 0.01 -10.50
N THR A 8 23.77 1.31 -10.65
CA THR A 8 24.32 2.30 -9.72
C THR A 8 23.76 2.06 -8.31
N THR A 9 24.50 2.47 -7.28
CA THR A 9 24.03 2.35 -5.89
C THR A 9 22.68 3.04 -5.68
N THR A 10 22.45 4.17 -6.35
CA THR A 10 21.15 4.87 -6.34
C THR A 10 20.04 4.00 -6.92
N GLN A 11 20.23 3.36 -8.07
CA GLN A 11 19.21 2.49 -8.68
C GLN A 11 18.87 1.29 -7.80
N ARG A 12 19.87 0.68 -7.15
CA ARG A 12 19.64 -0.40 -6.17
C ARG A 12 18.81 0.07 -4.98
N HIS A 13 19.14 1.23 -4.42
CA HIS A 13 18.39 1.80 -3.29
C HIS A 13 16.96 2.16 -3.69
N VAL A 14 16.75 2.78 -4.85
CA VAL A 14 15.41 3.12 -5.36
C VAL A 14 14.57 1.87 -5.59
N ALA A 15 15.15 0.81 -6.17
CA ALA A 15 14.45 -0.46 -6.38
C ALA A 15 14.05 -1.11 -5.05
N PHE A 16 14.97 -1.16 -4.09
CA PHE A 16 14.68 -1.70 -2.75
C PHE A 16 13.63 -0.86 -2.02
N ALA A 17 13.77 0.47 -2.01
CA ALA A 17 12.82 1.36 -1.37
C ALA A 17 11.42 1.19 -1.98
N SER A 18 11.30 1.15 -3.31
CA SER A 18 10.02 0.95 -3.99
C SER A 18 9.39 -0.40 -3.64
N PHE A 19 10.18 -1.46 -3.61
CA PHE A 19 9.72 -2.80 -3.24
C PHE A 19 9.27 -2.87 -1.78
N THR A 20 10.07 -2.34 -0.86
CA THR A 20 9.75 -2.32 0.58
C THR A 20 8.56 -1.42 0.88
N SER A 21 8.40 -0.29 0.18
CA SER A 21 7.20 0.56 0.32
C SER A 21 5.92 -0.17 -0.09
N TRP A 22 5.96 -0.94 -1.18
CA TRP A 22 4.82 -1.76 -1.59
C TRP A 22 4.51 -2.87 -0.57
N MET A 23 5.54 -3.49 0.00
CA MET A 23 5.37 -4.48 1.07
C MET A 23 4.80 -3.88 2.36
N LEU A 24 5.27 -2.70 2.78
CA LEU A 24 4.82 -2.02 3.99
C LEU A 24 3.33 -1.64 3.89
N ASP A 25 2.91 -1.19 2.71
CA ASP A 25 1.50 -0.86 2.42
C ASP A 25 0.59 -2.10 2.45
N ALA A 26 1.07 -3.28 2.03
CA ALA A 26 0.34 -4.53 2.20
C ALA A 26 0.29 -4.97 3.67
N PHE A 27 1.37 -4.79 4.42
CA PHE A 27 1.44 -5.10 5.85
C PHE A 27 0.43 -4.29 6.68
N ASP A 28 0.33 -2.98 6.43
CA ASP A 28 -0.64 -2.11 7.11
C ASP A 28 -2.09 -2.55 6.86
N PHE A 29 -2.41 -2.95 5.62
CA PHE A 29 -3.71 -3.52 5.29
C PHE A 29 -4.02 -4.78 6.12
N PHE A 30 -3.06 -5.67 6.30
CA PHE A 30 -3.26 -6.90 7.10
C PHE A 30 -3.50 -6.60 8.57
N ILE A 31 -2.73 -5.69 9.18
CA ILE A 31 -2.97 -5.26 10.56
C ILE A 31 -4.41 -4.76 10.70
N LEU A 32 -4.83 -3.90 9.78
CA LEU A 32 -6.14 -3.28 9.84
C LEU A 32 -7.29 -4.30 9.65
N VAL A 33 -7.10 -5.33 8.82
CA VAL A 33 -8.05 -6.44 8.69
C VAL A 33 -8.13 -7.27 9.98
N PHE A 34 -7.02 -7.50 10.68
CA PHE A 34 -7.04 -8.26 11.94
C PHE A 34 -7.79 -7.55 13.08
N VAL A 35 -7.75 -6.22 13.11
CA VAL A 35 -8.44 -5.42 14.15
C VAL A 35 -9.81 -4.91 13.70
N LEU A 36 -10.31 -5.37 12.54
CA LEU A 36 -11.53 -4.85 11.92
C LEU A 36 -12.75 -5.00 12.83
N SER A 37 -12.88 -6.14 13.53
CA SER A 37 -13.96 -6.39 14.48
C SER A 37 -13.94 -5.42 15.66
N ASP A 38 -12.77 -5.18 16.24
CA ASP A 38 -12.59 -4.24 17.36
C ASP A 38 -12.92 -2.81 16.90
N LEU A 39 -12.54 -2.45 15.67
CA LEU A 39 -12.88 -1.17 15.06
C LEU A 39 -14.38 -1.01 14.88
N ALA A 40 -15.07 -2.04 14.39
CA ALA A 40 -16.52 -2.02 14.19
C ALA A 40 -17.27 -1.81 15.50
N GLU A 41 -16.84 -2.49 16.58
CA GLU A 41 -17.42 -2.31 17.92
C GLU A 41 -17.19 -0.90 18.45
N TRP A 42 -15.97 -0.37 18.31
CA TRP A 42 -15.60 0.96 18.81
C TRP A 42 -16.32 2.09 18.10
N PHE A 43 -16.50 1.98 16.78
CA PHE A 43 -17.22 2.99 15.97
C PHE A 43 -18.73 2.80 15.96
N HIS A 44 -19.27 1.81 16.68
CA HIS A 44 -20.68 1.42 16.65
C HIS A 44 -21.21 1.21 15.21
N ALA A 45 -20.36 0.69 14.33
CA ALA A 45 -20.64 0.49 12.91
C ALA A 45 -20.66 -1.00 12.57
N SER A 46 -21.26 -1.37 11.44
CA SER A 46 -21.20 -2.77 11.01
C SER A 46 -19.82 -3.09 10.45
N VAL A 47 -19.39 -4.35 10.58
CA VAL A 47 -18.20 -4.90 9.91
C VAL A 47 -18.22 -4.61 8.40
N SER A 48 -19.41 -4.59 7.80
CA SER A 48 -19.59 -4.25 6.38
C SER A 48 -19.22 -2.79 6.09
N ASP A 49 -19.62 -1.85 6.94
CA ASP A 49 -19.32 -0.42 6.75
C ASP A 49 -17.80 -0.17 6.86
N VAL A 50 -17.15 -0.79 7.85
CA VAL A 50 -15.70 -0.71 8.01
C VAL A 50 -14.98 -1.35 6.81
N SER A 51 -15.47 -2.49 6.32
CA SER A 51 -14.92 -3.15 5.12
C SER A 51 -15.05 -2.28 3.86
N ILE A 52 -16.16 -1.55 3.71
CA ILE A 52 -16.35 -0.59 2.60
C ILE A 52 -15.37 0.58 2.72
N ALA A 53 -15.13 1.10 3.94
CA ALA A 53 -14.13 2.15 4.15
C ALA A 53 -12.72 1.70 3.74
N ILE A 54 -12.36 0.44 4.03
CA ILE A 54 -11.10 -0.16 3.59
C ILE A 54 -11.05 -0.27 2.07
N MET A 55 -12.11 -0.78 1.45
CA MET A 55 -12.21 -0.87 0.00
C MET A 55 -12.08 0.51 -0.67
N LEU A 56 -12.71 1.55 -0.12
CA LEU A 56 -12.58 2.93 -0.60
C LEU A 56 -11.14 3.42 -0.50
N THR A 57 -10.46 3.13 0.61
CA THR A 57 -9.04 3.48 0.80
C THR A 57 -8.15 2.80 -0.27
N LEU A 58 -8.40 1.52 -0.56
CA LEU A 58 -7.71 0.80 -1.63
C LEU A 58 -8.04 1.37 -3.02
N ALA A 59 -9.27 1.79 -3.26
CA ALA A 59 -9.70 2.39 -4.52
C ALA A 59 -9.06 3.76 -4.78
N VAL A 60 -8.66 4.48 -3.72
CA VAL A 60 -7.90 5.73 -3.85
C VAL A 60 -6.45 5.48 -4.28
N ARG A 61 -5.87 4.27 -4.08
CA ARG A 61 -4.50 3.95 -4.53
C ARG A 61 -4.27 4.21 -6.02
N PRO A 62 -5.07 3.70 -6.98
CA PRO A 62 -4.91 4.02 -8.39
C PRO A 62 -5.13 5.51 -8.69
N LEU A 63 -6.02 6.20 -7.96
CA LEU A 63 -6.17 7.66 -8.08
C LEU A 63 -4.87 8.38 -7.69
N GLY A 64 -4.28 8.01 -6.57
CA GLY A 64 -2.98 8.52 -6.12
C GLY A 64 -1.89 8.24 -7.13
N ALA A 65 -1.81 7.02 -7.67
CA ALA A 65 -0.83 6.67 -8.71
C ALA A 65 -1.01 7.50 -9.99
N LEU A 66 -2.24 7.82 -10.40
CA LEU A 66 -2.50 8.67 -11.57
C LEU A 66 -2.09 10.13 -11.33
N LEU A 67 -2.36 10.66 -10.14
CA LEU A 67 -2.03 12.04 -9.77
C LEU A 67 -0.53 12.23 -9.51
N PHE A 68 0.04 11.41 -8.62
CA PHE A 68 1.44 11.50 -8.21
C PHE A 68 2.40 10.84 -9.20
N GLY A 69 1.98 9.82 -9.94
CA GLY A 69 2.82 9.23 -11.01
C GLY A 69 3.03 10.16 -12.21
N ARG A 70 2.21 11.21 -12.37
CA ARG A 70 2.46 12.31 -13.31
C ARG A 70 3.45 13.36 -12.77
N MET A 71 3.67 13.38 -11.45
CA MET A 71 4.53 14.34 -10.76
C MET A 71 5.87 13.74 -10.30
N ALA A 72 5.99 12.42 -10.28
CA ALA A 72 7.19 11.65 -9.96
C ALA A 72 8.07 11.41 -11.20
#